data_AF-A0A950GII3-F1
#
_entry.id   AF-A0A950GII3-F1
#
_cell.length_a   1.000
_cell.length_b   1.000
_cell.length_c   1.000
_cell.angle_alpha   90.00
_cell.angle_beta   90.00
_cell.angle_gamma   90.00
#
_symmetry.space_group_name_H-M   'P 1'
#
loop_
_entity.id
_entity.type
_entity.pdbx_description
1 polymer ?
#
loop_
_entity_poly.entity_id
_entity_poly.type
_entity_poly.pdbx_seq_one_letter_code
_entity_poly.pdbx_strand_id
1 'polypeptide(L)' 'MPKARSSLVAAFANGVSKDKDAVAAAIALPWSNGQTEGQICKLKLVKRQMYGRGNLDLLQARVIGVRRPEKLTP' A
#
# COMPACT_ATOMS: atom_id res chain seq x y z
N MET A 1 -36.50 3.74 7.40
CA MET A 1 -35.32 2.85 7.56
C MET A 1 -34.00 3.65 7.58
N PRO A 2 -33.62 4.32 8.68
CA PRO A 2 -32.44 5.20 8.71
C PRO A 2 -31.13 4.47 9.06
N LYS A 3 -31.18 3.35 9.80
CA LYS A 3 -29.98 2.61 10.28
C LYS A 3 -29.13 1.98 9.17
N ALA A 4 -29.71 1.74 7.99
CA ALA A 4 -28.99 1.11 6.88
C ALA A 4 -27.97 2.04 6.22
N ARG A 5 -28.26 3.36 6.15
CA ARG A 5 -27.40 4.34 5.47
C ARG A 5 -26.08 4.64 6.20
N SER A 6 -26.04 4.40 7.53
CA SER A 6 -24.84 4.56 8.36
C SER A 6 -24.15 3.24 8.70
N SER A 7 -24.49 2.16 7.99
CA SER A 7 -23.91 0.84 8.23
C SER A 7 -22.55 0.67 7.53
N LEU A 8 -21.71 -0.24 8.05
CA LEU A 8 -20.45 -0.63 7.40
C LEU A 8 -20.67 -1.13 5.96
N VAL A 9 -21.80 -1.82 5.71
CA VAL A 9 -22.18 -2.31 4.38
C VAL A 9 -22.48 -1.15 3.42
N ALA A 10 -23.17 -0.10 3.88
CA ALA A 10 -23.41 1.09 3.08
C ALA A 10 -22.11 1.86 2.78
N ALA A 11 -21.18 1.96 3.75
CA ALA A 11 -19.88 2.57 3.53
C ALA A 11 -19.04 1.79 2.50
N PHE A 12 -19.05 0.46 2.58
CA PHE A 12 -18.39 -0.41 1.62
C PHE A 12 -19.00 -0.27 0.21
N ALA A 13 -20.33 -0.34 0.08
CA ALA A 13 -21.01 -0.18 -1.21
C ALA A 13 -20.74 1.21 -1.83
N ASN A 14 -20.67 2.26 -1.02
CA ASN A 14 -20.28 3.59 -1.48
C ASN A 14 -18.82 3.65 -1.94
N GLY A 15 -17.90 2.95 -1.27
CA GLY A 15 -16.51 2.81 -1.72
C GLY A 15 -16.41 2.12 -3.08
N VAL A 16 -17.06 0.95 -3.21
CA VAL A 16 -17.12 0.20 -4.49
C VAL A 16 -17.76 1.03 -5.60
N SER A 17 -18.80 1.80 -5.29
CA SER A 17 -19.46 2.68 -6.28
C SER A 17 -18.55 3.81 -6.74
N LYS A 18 -17.72 4.37 -5.85
CA LYS A 18 -16.72 5.40 -6.21
C LYS A 18 -15.62 4.83 -7.11
N ASP A 19 -15.19 3.60 -6.86
CA ASP A 19 -14.11 2.93 -7.58
C ASP A 19 -14.62 2.02 -8.71
N LYS A 20 -15.82 2.28 -9.24
CA LYS A 20 -16.52 1.42 -10.21
C LYS A 20 -15.67 1.09 -11.44
N ASP A 21 -14.95 2.06 -11.99
CA ASP A 21 -14.10 1.87 -13.18
C ASP A 21 -12.90 0.97 -12.87
N ALA A 22 -12.30 1.11 -11.69
CA ALA A 22 -11.21 0.25 -11.26
C ALA A 22 -11.68 -1.20 -11.05
N VAL A 23 -12.88 -1.39 -10.50
CA VAL A 23 -13.49 -2.72 -10.33
C VAL A 23 -13.83 -3.35 -11.69
N ALA A 24 -14.37 -2.57 -12.62
CA ALA A 24 -14.65 -3.04 -13.98
C ALA A 24 -13.36 -3.46 -14.70
N ALA A 25 -12.31 -2.65 -14.62
CA ALA A 25 -11.00 -2.97 -15.17
C ALA A 25 -10.37 -4.22 -14.52
N ALA A 26 -10.52 -4.40 -13.21
CA ALA A 26 -10.02 -5.58 -12.50
C ALA A 26 -10.67 -6.89 -12.94
N ILE A 27 -11.92 -6.85 -13.45
CA ILE A 27 -12.62 -8.02 -13.99
C ILE A 27 -12.32 -8.21 -15.48
N ALA A 28 -12.27 -7.11 -16.25
CA ALA A 28 -12.14 -7.16 -17.70
C ALA A 28 -10.70 -7.42 -18.18
N LEU A 29 -9.70 -7.01 -17.40
CA LEU A 29 -8.30 -7.12 -17.77
C LEU A 29 -7.63 -8.32 -17.08
N PRO A 30 -6.65 -8.96 -17.73
CA PRO A 30 -5.89 -10.07 -17.13
C PRO A 30 -4.84 -9.59 -16.11
N TRP A 31 -4.71 -8.29 -15.88
CA TRP A 31 -3.70 -7.72 -15.01
C TRP A 31 -4.11 -7.81 -13.53
N SER A 32 -3.19 -8.27 -12.69
CA SER A 32 -3.39 -8.37 -11.24
C SER A 32 -2.54 -7.36 -10.48
N ASN A 33 -3.15 -6.69 -9.50
CA ASN A 33 -2.43 -5.84 -8.54
C ASN A 33 -1.62 -6.64 -7.50
N GLY A 34 -1.66 -7.97 -7.54
CA GLY A 34 -1.00 -8.84 -6.55
C GLY A 34 0.51 -8.60 -6.42
N GLN A 35 1.21 -8.30 -7.52
CA GLN A 35 2.65 -7.99 -7.46
C GLN A 35 2.92 -6.68 -6.71
N THR A 36 2.12 -5.65 -6.97
CA THR A 36 2.18 -4.35 -6.29
C THR A 36 1.87 -4.51 -4.80
N GLU A 37 0.80 -5.24 -4.48
CA GLU A 37 0.40 -5.52 -3.09
C GLU A 37 1.47 -6.34 -2.34
N GLY A 38 2.10 -7.30 -3.01
CA GLY A 38 3.20 -8.08 -2.46
C GLY A 38 4.42 -7.22 -2.11
N GLN A 39 4.81 -6.30 -3.00
CA GLN A 39 5.89 -5.34 -2.73
C GLN A 39 5.55 -4.42 -1.56
N ILE A 40 4.32 -3.90 -1.50
CA ILE A 40 3.84 -3.08 -0.38
C ILE A 40 3.85 -3.88 0.93
N CYS A 41 3.44 -5.15 0.90
CA CYS A 41 3.46 -6.02 2.07
C CYS A 41 4.89 -6.23 2.59
N LYS A 42 5.85 -6.52 1.70
CA LYS A 42 7.27 -6.63 2.03
C LYS A 42 7.81 -5.34 2.64
N LEU A 43 7.48 -4.18 2.06
CA LEU A 43 7.89 -2.88 2.59
C LEU A 43 7.31 -2.62 3.99
N LYS A 44 6.02 -2.89 4.20
CA LYS A 44 5.36 -2.77 5.51
C LYS A 44 6.00 -3.71 6.53
N LEU A 45 6.37 -4.93 6.14
CA LEU A 45 7.06 -5.88 7.00
C LEU A 45 8.42 -5.34 7.45
N VAL A 46 9.24 -4.84 6.53
CA VAL A 46 10.55 -4.25 6.87
C VAL A 46 10.39 -3.07 7.82
N LYS A 47 9.42 -2.18 7.57
CA LYS A 47 9.14 -1.04 8.48
C LYS A 47 8.71 -1.49 9.88
N ARG A 48 7.92 -2.57 9.98
CA ARG A 48 7.51 -3.18 11.26
C ARG A 48 8.68 -3.82 12.01
N GLN A 49 9.57 -4.52 11.31
CA GLN A 49 10.82 -5.05 11.89
C GLN A 49 11.74 -3.95 12.43
N MET A 50 11.58 -2.72 11.93
CA MET A 50 12.31 -1.54 12.38
C MET A 50 11.56 -0.76 13.48
N TYR A 51 10.51 -1.34 14.08
CA TYR A 51 9.68 -0.69 15.12
C TYR A 51 9.15 0.69 14.67
N GLY A 52 8.85 0.84 13.38
CA GLY A 52 8.38 2.10 12.81
C GLY A 52 9.48 3.14 12.53
N ARG A 53 10.74 2.90 12.91
CA ARG A 53 11.87 3.84 12.75
C ARG A 53 12.58 3.78 11.39
N GLY A 54 11.84 3.42 10.34
CA GLY A 54 12.37 3.40 8.97
C GLY A 54 12.02 4.68 8.21
N ASN A 55 12.90 5.69 8.27
CA ASN A 55 12.88 6.81 7.32
C ASN A 55 13.19 6.30 5.90
N LEU A 56 12.87 7.07 4.87
CA LEU A 56 13.00 6.63 3.47
C LEU A 56 14.40 6.11 3.16
N ASP A 57 15.47 6.80 3.59
CA ASP A 57 16.86 6.38 3.36
C ASP A 57 17.17 5.00 3.97
N LEU A 58 16.66 4.75 5.18
CA LEU A 58 16.87 3.47 5.88
C LEU A 58 16.07 2.33 5.23
N LEU A 59 14.86 2.62 4.75
CA LEU A 59 14.04 1.65 4.00
C LEU A 59 14.68 1.36 2.64
N GLN A 60 15.19 2.36 1.93
CA GLN A 60 15.88 2.19 0.65
C GLN A 60 17.16 1.36 0.81
N ALA A 61 17.98 1.66 1.82
CA ALA A 61 19.18 0.89 2.13
C ALA A 61 18.86 -0.59 2.41
N ARG A 62 17.74 -0.88 3.07
CA ARG A 62 17.36 -2.25 3.45
C ARG A 62 16.57 -3.02 2.38
N VAL A 63 15.81 -2.33 1.53
CA VAL A 63 14.95 -2.96 0.51
C VAL A 63 15.64 -3.07 -0.83
N ILE A 64 16.42 -2.04 -1.21
CA ILE A 64 17.06 -1.90 -2.52
C ILE A 64 18.58 -2.06 -2.41
N GLY A 65 19.16 -1.97 -1.21
CA GLY A 65 20.61 -2.08 -1.03
C GLY A 65 21.37 -0.83 -1.43
N VAL A 66 20.70 0.33 -1.54
CA VAL A 66 21.35 1.60 -1.88
C VAL A 66 22.33 1.94 -0.76
N ARG A 67 23.63 1.96 -1.10
CA ARG A 67 24.68 2.44 -0.19
C ARG A 67 24.35 3.88 0.21
N ARG A 68 24.52 4.18 1.51
CA ARG A 68 24.42 5.53 2.09
C ARG A 68 25.05 6.55 1.12
N PRO A 69 24.36 7.65 0.74
CA PRO A 69 25.01 8.71 -0.02
C PRO A 69 26.21 9.19 0.79
N GLU A 70 27.36 9.16 0.12
CA GLU A 70 28.67 9.60 0.58
C GLU A 70 28.64 11.08 0.98
N LYS A 71 28.12 11.40 2.18
CA LYS A 71 28.33 12.71 2.82
C LYS A 71 28.36 12.53 4.33
N LEU A 72 29.54 12.14 4.84
CA LEU A 72 30.16 12.79 6.00
C LEU A 72 31.61 12.27 6.13
N THR A 73 32.56 13.04 5.62
CA THR A 73 33.99 12.95 5.94
C THR A 73 34.58 14.37 5.91
N PRO A 74 35.63 14.63 6.71
CA PRO A 74 35.74 14.46 8.16
C PRO A 74 35.01 15.56 8.93
#